data_AF-A0A2H9VV70-F1
#
_entry.id   AF-A0A2H9VV70-F1
#
_cell.length_a   1.000
_cell.length_b   1.000
_cell.length_c   1.000
_cell.angle_alpha   90.00
_cell.angle_beta   90.00
_cell.angle_gamma   90.00
#
_symmetry.space_group_name_H-M   'P 1'
#
loop_
_entity.id
_entity.type
_entity.pdbx_description
1 polymer ?
#
loop_
_entity_poly.entity_id
_entity_poly.type
_entity_poly.pdbx_seq_one_letter_code
_entity_poly.pdbx_strand_id
1 'polypeptide(L)' 'MKSLGLVLTFVGLAIIAGCFFLTPPHELNPADSESGLKAAAAATYGGFIVFGVGIVMYISSLPFANEKK' A
#
# COMPACT_ATOMS: atom_id res chain seq x y z
N MET A 1 -7.42 -10.24 13.92
CA MET A 1 -7.64 -8.96 13.22
C MET A 1 -6.44 -8.02 13.34
N LYS A 2 -5.97 -7.69 14.55
CA LYS A 2 -4.75 -6.86 14.78
C LYS A 2 -3.54 -7.27 13.94
N SER A 3 -3.11 -8.53 14.06
CA SER A 3 -1.92 -9.03 13.34
C SER A 3 -2.13 -9.05 11.82
N LEU A 4 -3.36 -9.26 11.35
CA LEU A 4 -3.68 -9.32 9.93
C LEU A 4 -3.66 -7.92 9.29
N GLY A 5 -4.21 -6.92 9.98
CA GLY A 5 -4.10 -5.51 9.56
C GLY A 5 -2.64 -5.06 9.50
N LEU A 6 -1.84 -5.37 10.53
CA LEU A 6 -0.42 -5.05 10.58
C LEU A 6 0.35 -5.69 9.40
N VAL A 7 0.09 -6.96 9.10
CA VAL A 7 0.72 -7.68 7.98
C VAL A 7 0.35 -7.05 6.64
N LEU A 8 -0.94 -6.72 6.42
CA LEU A 8 -1.38 -6.07 5.20
C LEU A 8 -0.75 -4.68 5.03
N THR A 9 -0.65 -3.90 6.11
CA THR A 9 0.06 -2.61 6.08
C THR A 9 1.52 -2.81 5.67
N PHE A 10 2.20 -3.80 6.25
CA PHE A 10 3.61 -4.07 5.94
C PHE A 10 3.81 -4.54 4.49
N VAL A 11 2.94 -5.42 4.00
CA VAL A 11 2.96 -5.90 2.61
C VAL A 11 2.72 -4.75 1.63
N GLY A 12 1.72 -3.91 1.89
CA GLY A 12 1.44 -2.73 1.06
C GLY A 12 2.64 -1.77 1.01
N LEU A 13 3.27 -1.52 2.17
CA LEU A 13 4.46 -0.68 2.27
C LEU A 13 5.64 -1.26 1.48
N ALA A 14 5.87 -2.57 1.58
CA ALA A 14 6.95 -3.26 0.88
C ALA A 14 6.77 -3.23 -0.64
N ILE A 15 5.53 -3.37 -1.13
CA ILE A 15 5.20 -3.25 -2.56
C ILE A 15 5.50 -1.84 -3.05
N ILE A 16 5.00 -0.81 -2.35
CA ILE A 16 5.24 0.60 -2.73
C ILE A 16 6.74 0.88 -2.75
N ALA A 17 7.45 0.56 -1.66
CA ALA A 17 8.90 0.79 -1.57
C ALA A 17 9.65 0.05 -2.70
N GLY A 18 9.34 -1.23 -2.92
CA GLY A 18 9.95 -2.02 -3.99
C GLY A 18 9.72 -1.40 -5.36
N CYS A 19 8.51 -0.92 -5.66
CA CYS A 19 8.23 -0.23 -6.92
C CYS A 19 9.01 1.07 -7.06
N PHE A 20 9.13 1.89 -6.02
CA PHE A 20 9.89 3.15 -6.08
C PHE A 20 11.41 2.94 -6.21
N PHE A 21 11.96 1.86 -5.65
CA PHE A 21 13.40 1.54 -5.77
C PHE A 21 13.75 0.86 -7.09
N LEU A 22 12.86 0.02 -7.63
CA LEU A 22 13.16 -0.82 -8.79
C LEU A 22 12.62 -0.24 -10.11
N THR A 23 11.72 0.75 -10.06
CA THR A 23 11.05 1.30 -11.25
C THR A 23 11.49 2.75 -11.50
N PRO A 24 11.95 3.10 -12.71
CA PRO A 24 12.25 4.48 -13.06
C PRO A 24 11.01 5.39 -12.89
N PRO A 25 11.17 6.65 -12.43
CA PRO A 25 10.03 7.51 -12.11
C PRO A 25 9.08 7.80 -13.28
N HIS A 26 9.61 7.88 -14.50
CA HIS A 26 8.82 8.14 -15.71
C HIS A 26 7.94 6.93 -16.11
N GLU A 27 8.27 5.72 -15.65
CA GLU A 27 7.44 4.53 -15.87
C GLU A 27 6.26 4.42 -14.90
N LEU A 28 6.28 5.20 -13.82
CA LEU A 28 5.15 5.35 -12.89
C LEU A 28 4.14 6.38 -13.40
N ASN A 29 4.46 7.15 -14.45
CA ASN A 29 3.55 8.10 -15.06
C ASN A 29 2.62 7.38 -16.06
N PRO A 30 1.30 7.32 -15.80
CA PRO A 30 0.37 6.67 -16.71
C PRO A 30 0.28 7.35 -18.09
N ALA A 31 0.67 8.63 -18.21
CA ALA A 31 0.63 9.38 -19.46
C ALA A 31 1.81 9.08 -20.41
N ASP A 32 2.95 8.61 -19.88
CA ASP A 32 4.16 8.31 -20.67
C ASP A 32 4.23 6.82 -21.08
N SER A 33 3.20 6.03 -20.78
CA SER A 33 3.16 4.60 -21.06
C SER A 33 2.62 4.34 -22.47
N GLU A 34 3.50 4.34 -23.49
CA GLU A 34 3.14 4.03 -24.89
C GLU A 34 2.52 2.63 -25.08
N SER A 35 2.78 1.71 -24.15
CA SER A 35 2.08 0.43 -24.04
C SER A 35 1.41 0.36 -22.68
N GLY A 36 0.10 0.09 -22.68
CA GLY A 36 -0.80 0.29 -21.54
C GLY A 36 -0.23 -0.09 -20.18
N LEU A 37 -0.35 0.84 -19.23
CA LEU A 37 -0.23 0.64 -17.80
C LEU A 37 0.89 -0.36 -17.43
N LYS A 38 2.15 0.06 -17.53
CA LYS A 38 3.30 -0.76 -17.09
C LYS A 38 2.97 -1.42 -15.75
N ALA A 39 3.15 -2.75 -15.67
CA ALA A 39 2.76 -3.57 -14.52
C ALA A 39 3.28 -3.01 -13.17
N ALA A 40 4.38 -2.25 -13.20
CA ALA A 40 4.92 -1.52 -12.05
C ALA A 40 3.98 -0.41 -11.54
N ALA A 41 3.34 0.37 -12.41
CA ALA A 41 2.37 1.39 -11.99
C ALA A 41 1.15 0.73 -11.33
N ALA A 42 0.61 -0.34 -11.94
CA ALA A 42 -0.49 -1.11 -11.36
C ALA A 42 -0.13 -1.72 -10.00
N ALA A 43 1.08 -2.28 -9.86
CA ALA A 43 1.60 -2.80 -8.60
C ALA A 43 1.75 -1.70 -7.54
N THR A 44 2.22 -0.51 -7.93
CA THR A 44 2.39 0.64 -7.03
C THR A 44 1.03 1.11 -6.49
N TYR A 45 0.06 1.34 -7.38
CA TYR A 45 -1.30 1.74 -7.00
C TYR A 45 -2.02 0.65 -6.20
N GLY A 46 -1.86 -0.62 -6.58
CA GLY A 46 -2.34 -1.76 -5.79
C GLY A 46 -1.72 -1.80 -4.39
N GLY A 47 -0.43 -1.53 -4.27
CA GLY A 47 0.28 -1.41 -3.01
C GLY A 47 -0.31 -0.33 -2.08
N PHE A 48 -0.66 0.84 -2.63
CA PHE A 48 -1.35 1.90 -1.88
C PHE A 48 -2.73 1.45 -1.35
N ILE A 49 -3.50 0.71 -2.14
CA ILE A 49 -4.80 0.16 -1.71
C ILE A 49 -4.60 -0.84 -0.58
N VAL A 50 -3.67 -1.80 -0.73
CA VAL A 50 -3.38 -2.82 0.29
C VAL A 50 -2.89 -2.17 1.58
N PHE A 51 -2.01 -1.18 1.48
CA PHE A 51 -1.53 -0.40 2.61
C PHE A 51 -2.68 0.32 3.33
N GLY A 52 -3.53 1.02 2.58
CA GLY A 52 -4.67 1.76 3.11
C GLY A 52 -5.69 0.87 3.83
N VAL A 53 -6.05 -0.26 3.22
CA VAL A 53 -6.95 -1.24 3.85
C VAL A 53 -6.31 -1.83 5.11
N GLY A 54 -5.04 -2.21 5.04
CA GLY A 54 -4.31 -2.79 6.17
C GLY A 54 -4.27 -1.85 7.38
N ILE A 55 -3.96 -0.56 7.17
CA ILE A 55 -3.83 0.39 8.27
C ILE A 55 -5.18 0.73 8.90
N VAL A 56 -6.24 0.84 8.09
CA VAL A 56 -7.61 1.01 8.59
C VAL A 56 -8.02 -0.20 9.44
N MET A 57 -7.81 -1.42 8.93
CA MET A 57 -8.10 -2.64 9.69
C MET A 57 -7.30 -2.74 11.00
N TYR A 58 -6.04 -2.32 10.99
CA TYR A 58 -5.19 -2.29 12.18
C TYR A 58 -5.72 -1.30 13.21
N ILE A 59 -5.94 -0.05 12.82
CA ILE A 59 -6.43 1.02 13.71
C ILE A 59 -7.81 0.67 14.27
N SER A 60 -8.75 0.20 13.43
CA SER A 60 -10.08 -0.23 13.88
C SER A 60 -10.06 -1.41 14.86
N SER A 61 -8.95 -2.14 14.94
CA SER A 61 -8.80 -3.24 15.89
C SER A 61 -8.11 -2.82 17.20
N LEU A 62 -7.55 -1.61 17.28
CA LEU A 62 -6.99 -1.08 18.52
C LEU A 62 -8.11 -0.60 19.44
N PRO A 63 -8.01 -0.84 20.76
CA PRO A 63 -8.95 -0.25 21.70
C PRO A 63 -8.82 1.28 21.61
N PHE A 64 -9.95 1.98 21.48
CA PHE A 64 -9.96 3.44 21.51
C PHE A 64 -9.34 3.89 22.83
N ALA A 65 -8.50 4.92 22.80
CA ALA A 65 -7.74 5.40 23.96
C ALA A 65 -8.61 5.78 25.19
N ASN A 66 -9.93 5.82 25.04
CA ASN A 66 -10.91 6.14 26.08
C ASN A 66 -11.67 4.94 26.67
N GLU A 67 -11.44 3.69 26.23
CA GLU A 67 -12.13 2.50 26.80
C GLU A 67 -11.42 1.90 28.04
N LYS A 68 -10.33 2.53 28.50
CA LYS A 68 -9.70 2.22 29.78
C LYS A 68 -9.79 3.43 30.72
N LYS A 69 -10.97 3.67 31.28
CA LYS A 69 -11.13 4.40 32.54
C LYS A 69 -12.16 3.68 33.40
#